data_AF-A0A2V8Z2Y0-F1
#
_entry.id   AF-A0A2V8Z2Y0-F1
#
_cell.length_a   1.000
_cell.length_b   1.000
_cell.length_c   1.000
_cell.angle_alpha   90.00
_cell.angle_beta   90.00
_cell.angle_gamma   90.00
#
_symmetry.space_group_name_H-M   'P 1'
#
loop_
_entity.id
_entity.type
_entity.pdbx_description
1 polymer ?
#
loop_
_entity_poly.entity_id
_entity_poly.type
_entity_poly.pdbx_seq_one_letter_code
_entity_poly.pdbx_strand_id
1 'polypeptide(L)'
;MAAFALAFLPLPRIVAQTPPQESCKSDDSAKIVRIDDRNERIFVIVRVDQINTVSKARKVLLPLQASLKQCRPGWGKTWSVSFFSDAKYAGYKYEDNVAALVANGSWSKAYLGEYERQTQRLIMNPAERERIRFLKIPLP
;
A
#
# COMPACT_ATOMS: atom_id res chain seq x y z
N MET A 1 -14.30 3.04 -65.64
CA MET A 1 -14.34 2.99 -64.15
C MET A 1 -12.97 3.38 -63.65
N ALA A 2 -12.82 4.54 -63.01
CA ALA A 2 -11.56 4.99 -62.42
C ALA A 2 -11.67 4.86 -60.89
N ALA A 3 -10.80 4.05 -60.28
CA ALA A 3 -10.76 3.85 -58.84
C ALA A 3 -9.81 4.87 -58.21
N PHE A 4 -10.35 5.77 -57.38
CA PHE A 4 -9.59 6.69 -56.54
C PHE A 4 -9.08 5.94 -55.31
N ALA A 5 -7.76 5.76 -55.21
CA ALA A 5 -7.12 5.27 -53.99
C ALA A 5 -6.98 6.43 -52.98
N LEU A 6 -7.73 6.36 -51.88
CA LEU A 6 -7.61 7.27 -50.74
C LEU A 6 -6.34 6.93 -49.95
N ALA A 7 -5.34 7.83 -50.00
CA ALA A 7 -4.16 7.75 -49.16
C ALA A 7 -4.50 8.15 -47.72
N PHE A 8 -4.46 7.18 -46.80
CA PHE A 8 -4.51 7.44 -45.36
C PHE A 8 -3.13 7.92 -44.87
N LEU A 9 -3.04 9.17 -44.43
CA LEU A 9 -1.86 9.68 -43.73
C LEU A 9 -1.86 9.21 -42.27
N PRO A 10 -0.72 8.70 -41.74
CA PRO A 10 -0.63 8.30 -40.35
C PRO A 10 -0.53 9.54 -39.45
N LEU A 11 -1.47 9.67 -38.51
CA LEU A 11 -1.37 10.65 -37.43
C LEU A 11 -0.20 10.29 -36.50
N PRO A 12 0.63 11.26 -36.09
CA PRO A 12 1.68 11.00 -35.11
C PRO A 12 1.04 10.60 -33.78
N ARG A 13 1.35 9.39 -33.31
CA ARG A 13 1.05 8.97 -31.94
C ARG A 13 1.87 9.84 -31.00
N ILE A 14 1.23 10.77 -30.31
CA ILE A 14 1.79 11.39 -29.11
C ILE A 14 1.88 10.27 -28.07
N VAL A 15 3.06 9.68 -27.96
CA VAL A 15 3.40 8.82 -26.82
C VAL A 15 3.44 9.75 -25.62
N ALA A 16 2.42 9.69 -24.76
CA ALA A 16 2.45 10.36 -23.48
C ALA A 16 3.65 9.81 -22.69
N GLN A 17 4.76 10.55 -22.72
CA GLN A 17 5.92 10.25 -21.90
C GLN A 17 5.49 10.45 -20.46
N THR A 18 5.32 9.35 -19.74
CA THR A 18 5.13 9.38 -18.29
C THR A 18 6.36 10.08 -17.73
N PRO A 19 6.22 11.20 -17.00
CA PRO A 19 7.38 11.86 -16.42
C PRO A 19 8.15 10.83 -15.57
N PRO A 20 9.49 10.92 -15.53
CA PRO A 20 10.29 10.03 -14.69
C PRO A 20 9.73 10.08 -13.27
N GLN A 21 9.30 8.94 -12.74
CA GLN A 21 8.99 8.85 -11.31
C GLN A 21 10.29 9.21 -10.57
N GLU A 22 10.38 10.45 -10.07
CA GLU A 22 11.39 10.79 -9.09
C GLU A 22 11.21 9.82 -7.92
N SER A 23 12.16 8.88 -7.80
CA SER A 23 12.13 7.89 -6.74
C SER A 23 12.16 8.63 -5.40
N CYS A 24 11.05 8.56 -4.68
CA CYS A 24 10.96 9.15 -3.36
C CYS A 24 11.90 8.38 -2.41
N LYS A 25 12.98 9.00 -1.94
CA LYS A 25 14.00 8.36 -1.07
C LYS A 25 13.43 7.69 0.19
N SER A 26 12.25 8.09 0.67
CA SER A 26 11.63 7.47 1.84
C SER A 26 10.94 6.13 1.54
N ASP A 27 10.68 5.84 0.26
CA ASP A 27 10.12 4.57 -0.19
C ASP A 27 11.13 3.42 0.00
N ASP A 28 12.43 3.76 0.06
CA ASP A 28 13.54 2.84 0.35
C ASP A 28 13.71 2.52 1.84
N SER A 29 12.79 2.99 2.70
CA SER A 29 12.78 2.59 4.10
C SER A 29 12.73 1.06 4.17
N ALA A 30 13.69 0.44 4.88
CA ALA A 30 13.83 -1.02 4.99
C ALA A 30 12.57 -1.77 5.50
N LYS A 31 11.55 -1.03 5.94
CA LYS A 31 10.26 -1.57 6.37
C LYS A 31 9.19 -1.51 5.29
N ILE A 32 9.28 -0.63 4.30
CA ILE A 32 8.31 -0.54 3.20
C ILE A 32 8.69 -1.59 2.16
N VAL A 33 7.76 -2.50 1.87
CA VAL A 33 7.95 -3.57 0.88
C VAL A 33 7.36 -3.19 -0.46
N ARG A 34 6.24 -2.47 -0.41
CA ARG A 34 5.46 -2.11 -1.58
C ARG A 34 4.61 -0.90 -1.29
N ILE A 35 4.41 -0.10 -2.32
CA ILE A 35 3.43 0.97 -2.34
C ILE A 35 2.50 0.74 -3.52
N ASP A 36 1.20 0.85 -3.28
CA ASP A 36 0.16 0.83 -4.31
C ASP A 36 -0.47 2.21 -4.40
N ASP A 37 -0.05 2.97 -5.41
CA ASP A 37 -0.54 4.33 -5.65
C ASP A 37 -2.01 4.40 -6.07
N ARG A 38 -2.57 3.32 -6.64
CA ARG A 38 -3.97 3.31 -7.05
C ARG A 38 -4.92 3.18 -5.87
N ASN A 39 -4.53 2.38 -4.88
CA ASN A 39 -5.33 2.13 -3.69
C ASN A 39 -4.87 2.94 -2.47
N GLU A 40 -3.90 3.84 -2.67
CA GLU A 40 -3.24 4.63 -1.61
C GLU A 40 -2.80 3.76 -0.42
N ARG A 41 -2.20 2.61 -0.71
CA ARG A 41 -1.88 1.59 0.30
C ARG A 41 -0.37 1.35 0.38
N ILE A 42 0.11 1.23 1.61
CA ILE A 42 1.52 0.97 1.91
C ILE A 42 1.60 -0.38 2.62
N PHE A 43 2.51 -1.23 2.16
CA PHE A 43 2.77 -2.52 2.76
C PHE A 43 4.06 -2.45 3.56
N VAL A 44 3.98 -2.72 4.86
CA VAL A 44 5.08 -2.48 5.81
C VAL A 44 5.39 -3.72 6.63
N ILE A 45 6.67 -4.05 6.80
CA ILE A 45 7.13 -5.09 7.72
C ILE A 45 7.38 -4.52 9.11
N VAL A 46 6.76 -5.16 10.09
CA VAL A 46 6.90 -4.85 11.51
C VAL A 46 6.81 -6.13 12.33
N ARG A 47 7.30 -6.07 13.57
CA ARG A 47 6.92 -7.03 14.60
C ARG A 47 5.65 -6.56 15.32
N VAL A 48 4.87 -7.51 15.82
CA VAL A 48 3.62 -7.21 16.54
C VAL A 48 3.84 -6.28 17.73
N ASP A 49 4.96 -6.42 18.44
CA ASP A 49 5.33 -5.59 19.59
C ASP A 49 5.65 -4.13 19.23
N GLN A 50 5.74 -3.80 17.94
CA GLN A 50 5.95 -2.43 17.45
C GLN A 50 4.65 -1.69 17.13
N ILE A 51 3.51 -2.38 17.08
CA ILE A 51 2.21 -1.77 16.75
C ILE A 51 1.07 -2.13 17.74
N ASN A 52 1.31 -3.03 18.69
CA ASN A 52 0.28 -3.56 19.61
C ASN A 52 -0.28 -2.57 20.66
N THR A 53 0.19 -1.33 20.69
CA THR A 53 -0.38 -0.25 21.51
C THR A 53 -0.44 1.05 20.72
N VAL A 54 -1.26 2.00 21.20
CA VAL A 54 -1.43 3.31 20.55
C VAL A 54 -0.10 4.03 20.37
N SER A 55 0.69 4.15 21.44
CA SER A 55 1.98 4.84 21.41
C SER A 55 2.96 4.20 20.42
N LYS A 56 3.02 2.86 20.40
CA LYS A 56 3.90 2.11 19.51
C LYS A 56 3.51 2.25 18.04
N ALA A 57 2.22 2.09 17.73
CA ALA A 57 1.71 2.31 16.37
C ALA A 57 1.96 3.75 15.89
N ARG A 58 1.78 4.77 16.74
CA ARG A 58 2.09 6.17 16.38
C ARG A 58 3.56 6.36 16.01
N LYS A 59 4.49 5.71 16.70
CA LYS A 59 5.94 5.79 16.38
C LYS A 59 6.26 5.25 14.98
N VAL A 60 5.48 4.28 14.49
CA VAL A 60 5.64 3.73 13.13
C VAL A 60 4.93 4.62 12.10
N LEU A 61 3.73 5.09 12.41
CA LEU A 61 2.88 5.83 11.46
C LEU A 61 3.28 7.28 11.25
N LEU A 62 3.86 7.97 12.24
CA LEU A 62 4.25 9.39 12.10
C LEU A 62 5.33 9.59 11.02
N PRO A 63 6.44 8.82 10.98
CA PRO A 63 7.41 8.92 9.89
C PRO A 63 6.81 8.58 8.52
N LEU A 64 5.93 7.57 8.44
CA LEU A 64 5.23 7.24 7.20
C LEU A 64 4.36 8.42 6.73
N GLN A 65 3.60 9.04 7.64
CA GLN A 65 2.80 10.22 7.30
C GLN A 65 3.68 11.39 6.79
N ALA A 66 4.83 11.63 7.41
CA ALA A 66 5.76 12.68 6.96
C ALA A 66 6.28 12.40 5.54
N SER A 67 6.68 11.15 5.28
CA SER A 67 7.09 10.66 3.96
C SER A 67 5.98 10.84 2.91
N LEU A 68 4.75 10.42 3.21
CA LEU A 68 3.62 10.57 2.30
C LEU A 68 3.29 12.02 2.00
N LYS A 69 3.37 12.91 2.99
CA LYS A 69 3.16 14.36 2.76
C LYS A 69 4.18 14.93 1.77
N GLN A 70 5.41 14.43 1.79
CA GLN A 70 6.46 14.87 0.88
C GLN A 70 6.29 14.26 -0.52
N CYS A 71 6.05 12.96 -0.60
CA CYS A 71 6.15 12.23 -1.85
C CYS A 71 4.82 11.97 -2.54
N ARG A 72 3.73 11.98 -1.79
CA ARG A 72 2.35 11.73 -2.24
C ARG A 72 1.39 12.77 -1.66
N PRO A 73 1.66 14.08 -1.86
CA PRO A 73 0.84 15.14 -1.27
C PRO A 73 -0.64 15.05 -1.67
N GLY A 74 -0.95 14.42 -2.81
CA GLY A 74 -2.32 14.21 -3.28
C GLY A 74 -3.16 13.20 -2.48
N TRP A 75 -2.55 12.29 -1.72
CA TRP A 75 -3.28 11.24 -0.97
C TRP A 75 -4.04 11.77 0.24
N GLY A 76 -3.75 12.99 0.72
CA GLY A 76 -4.46 13.61 1.84
C GLY A 76 -4.66 12.69 3.06
N LYS A 77 -5.91 12.26 3.30
CA LYS A 77 -6.31 11.41 4.44
C LYS A 77 -6.83 10.02 4.04
N THR A 78 -6.75 9.65 2.77
CA THR A 78 -7.37 8.43 2.23
C THR A 78 -6.46 7.21 2.25
N TRP A 79 -5.18 7.39 2.59
CA TRP A 79 -4.22 6.32 2.62
C TRP A 79 -4.42 5.30 3.75
N SER A 80 -3.91 4.09 3.51
CA SER A 80 -3.94 2.97 4.44
C SER A 80 -2.58 2.27 4.52
N VAL A 81 -2.36 1.55 5.63
CA VAL A 81 -1.16 0.75 5.83
C VAL A 81 -1.55 -0.67 6.20
N SER A 82 -1.01 -1.64 5.46
CA SER A 82 -1.10 -3.06 5.80
C SER A 82 0.23 -3.52 6.39
N PHE A 83 0.21 -3.96 7.64
CA PHE A 83 1.36 -4.42 8.41
C PHE A 83 1.51 -5.92 8.31
N PHE A 84 2.68 -6.40 7.90
CA PHE A 84 3.02 -7.82 7.80
C PHE A 84 4.23 -8.16 8.66
N SER A 85 4.37 -9.44 9.02
CA SER A 85 5.55 -9.93 9.74
C SER A 85 6.76 -10.20 8.84
N ASP A 86 6.56 -10.42 7.54
CA ASP A 86 7.60 -10.73 6.56
C ASP A 86 7.17 -10.28 5.14
N ALA A 87 8.14 -9.85 4.32
CA ALA A 87 7.94 -9.34 2.97
C ALA A 87 7.21 -10.32 2.04
N LYS A 88 7.44 -11.63 2.18
CA LYS A 88 6.80 -12.64 1.32
C LYS A 88 5.28 -12.71 1.47
N TYR A 89 4.73 -12.19 2.56
CA TYR A 89 3.27 -12.13 2.79
C TYR A 89 2.65 -10.80 2.36
N ALA A 90 3.46 -9.79 2.07
CA ALA A 90 3.01 -8.42 1.83
C ALA A 90 2.32 -8.28 0.46
N GLY A 91 0.99 -8.36 0.45
CA GLY A 91 0.18 -8.23 -0.75
C GLY A 91 -1.31 -8.42 -0.44
N TYR A 92 -2.16 -8.23 -1.45
CA TYR A 92 -3.58 -8.55 -1.30
C TYR A 92 -3.82 -10.05 -1.33
N LYS A 93 -4.79 -10.52 -0.51
CA LYS A 93 -5.16 -11.94 -0.39
C LYS A 93 -5.55 -12.65 -1.71
N TYR A 94 -5.81 -11.89 -2.77
CA TYR A 94 -6.25 -12.39 -4.07
C TYR A 94 -5.14 -12.34 -5.13
N GLU A 95 -3.93 -11.90 -4.78
CA GLU A 95 -2.81 -11.93 -5.71
C GLU A 95 -2.25 -13.35 -5.83
N ASP A 96 -1.89 -13.75 -7.06
CA ASP A 96 -1.40 -15.09 -7.36
C ASP A 96 -0.14 -15.46 -6.58
N ASN A 97 0.75 -14.49 -6.38
CA ASN A 97 2.01 -14.66 -5.63
C ASN A 97 1.81 -14.99 -4.13
N VAL A 98 0.64 -14.70 -3.55
CA VAL A 98 0.33 -15.04 -2.15
C VAL A 98 -0.75 -16.12 -2.02
N ALA A 99 -1.35 -16.58 -3.11
CA ALA A 99 -2.46 -17.54 -3.09
C ALA A 99 -2.14 -18.82 -2.28
N ALA A 100 -0.95 -19.38 -2.44
CA ALA A 100 -0.51 -20.56 -1.68
C ALA A 100 -0.39 -20.27 -0.17
N LEU A 101 0.03 -19.06 0.21
CA LEU A 101 0.16 -18.62 1.61
C LEU A 101 -1.22 -18.34 2.23
N VAL A 102 -2.17 -17.90 1.42
CA VAL A 102 -3.58 -17.75 1.84
C VAL A 102 -4.21 -19.12 2.04
N ALA A 103 -4.04 -20.05 1.09
CA ALA A 103 -4.60 -21.40 1.14
C ALA A 103 -4.14 -22.19 2.37
N ASN A 104 -2.87 -22.04 2.79
CA ASN A 104 -2.35 -22.69 3.99
C ASN A 104 -2.51 -21.88 5.29
N GLY A 105 -3.20 -20.73 5.22
CA GLY A 105 -3.49 -19.87 6.37
C GLY A 105 -2.30 -19.07 6.94
N SER A 106 -1.09 -19.23 6.39
CA SER A 106 0.09 -18.50 6.86
C SER A 106 0.00 -16.99 6.60
N TRP A 107 -0.64 -16.58 5.50
CA TRP A 107 -0.86 -15.17 5.17
C TRP A 107 -1.70 -14.47 6.25
N SER A 108 -2.77 -15.12 6.72
CA SER A 108 -3.64 -14.55 7.76
C SER A 108 -2.88 -14.29 9.06
N LYS A 109 -2.06 -15.26 9.50
CA LYS A 109 -1.21 -15.14 10.70
C LYS A 109 -0.12 -14.08 10.55
N ALA A 110 0.35 -13.86 9.33
CA ALA A 110 1.35 -12.85 9.02
C ALA A 110 0.77 -11.45 8.82
N TYR A 111 -0.55 -11.32 8.60
CA TYR A 111 -1.21 -10.03 8.44
C TYR A 111 -1.54 -9.42 9.81
N LEU A 112 -0.58 -8.67 10.35
CA LEU A 112 -0.57 -8.22 11.74
C LEU A 112 -1.54 -7.07 12.03
N GLY A 113 -1.75 -6.18 11.06
CA GLY A 113 -2.67 -5.06 11.27
C GLY A 113 -2.96 -4.23 10.01
N GLU A 114 -4.07 -3.51 10.05
CA GLU A 114 -4.49 -2.56 9.02
C GLU A 114 -4.79 -1.20 9.65
N TYR A 115 -4.07 -0.15 9.24
CA TYR A 115 -4.36 1.23 9.63
C TYR A 115 -5.05 1.98 8.50
N GLU A 116 -6.11 2.71 8.83
CA GLU A 116 -6.84 3.58 7.92
C GLU A 116 -6.72 5.02 8.39
N ARG A 117 -6.16 5.91 7.56
CA ARG A 117 -5.91 7.31 7.95
C ARG A 117 -7.18 8.12 8.15
N GLN A 118 -8.20 7.87 7.34
CA GLN A 118 -9.45 8.62 7.36
C GLN A 118 -10.16 8.47 8.71
N THR A 119 -10.28 7.24 9.19
CA THR A 119 -10.91 6.91 10.46
C THR A 119 -9.94 6.90 11.63
N GLN A 120 -8.63 6.99 11.36
CA GLN A 120 -7.55 6.88 12.34
C GLN A 120 -7.64 5.60 13.17
N ARG A 121 -8.02 4.49 12.54
CA ARG A 121 -8.27 3.22 13.19
C ARG A 121 -7.21 2.21 12.75
N LEU A 122 -6.58 1.57 13.73
CA LEU A 122 -5.75 0.38 13.53
C LEU A 122 -6.55 -0.86 13.94
N ILE A 123 -6.70 -1.79 13.02
CA ILE A 123 -7.30 -3.10 13.22
C ILE A 123 -6.15 -4.10 13.36
N MET A 124 -6.01 -4.74 14.53
CA MET A 124 -5.03 -5.80 14.76
C MET A 124 -5.60 -7.14 14.30
N ASN A 125 -4.77 -8.00 13.71
CA ASN A 125 -5.12 -9.33 13.18
C ASN A 125 -6.38 -9.31 12.28
N PRO A 126 -6.47 -8.43 11.25
CA PRO A 126 -7.68 -8.22 10.46
C PRO A 126 -8.22 -9.46 9.76
N ALA A 127 -7.38 -10.47 9.51
CA ALA A 127 -7.75 -11.73 8.87
C ALA A 127 -8.17 -12.84 9.87
N GLU A 128 -8.04 -12.61 11.17
CA GLU A 128 -8.38 -13.56 12.24
C GLU A 128 -9.56 -13.03 13.07
N ARG A 129 -10.79 -13.28 12.63
CA ARG A 129 -12.04 -12.67 13.18
C ARG A 129 -12.13 -12.71 14.72
N GLU A 130 -11.76 -13.82 15.33
CA GLU A 130 -11.84 -14.03 16.78
C GLU A 130 -10.76 -13.26 17.57
N ARG A 131 -9.74 -12.74 16.88
CA ARG A 131 -8.57 -12.07 17.46
C ARG A 131 -8.47 -10.60 17.03
N ILE A 132 -9.52 -10.07 16.39
CA ILE A 132 -9.57 -8.67 15.98
C ILE A 132 -9.58 -7.78 17.22
N ARG A 133 -8.70 -6.78 17.23
CA ARG A 133 -8.67 -5.72 18.24
C ARG A 133 -8.54 -4.37 17.56
N PHE A 134 -9.33 -3.40 18.02
CA PHE A 134 -9.31 -2.03 17.49
C PHE A 134 -8.51 -1.09 18.38
N LEU A 135 -7.73 -0.21 17.75
CA LEU A 135 -7.02 0.88 18.41
C LEU A 135 -7.30 2.19 17.65
N LYS A 136 -7.69 3.25 18.37
CA LYS A 136 -7.74 4.61 17.81
C LYS A 136 -6.34 5.19 17.85
N ILE A 137 -5.77 5.50 16.67
CA ILE A 137 -4.41 6.02 16.53
C ILE A 137 -4.46 7.43 15.96
N PRO A 138 -4.61 8.46 16.81
CA PRO A 138 -4.68 9.83 16.35
C PRO A 138 -3.34 10.27 15.76
N LEU A 139 -3.39 10.78 14.54
CA LEU A 139 -2.28 11.44 13.85
C LEU A 139 -2.66 12.90 13.58
N PRO A 140 -1.69 13.83 13.61
CA PRO A 140 -1.92 15.23 13.24
C PRO A 140 -2.31 15.38 11.77
#